data_AF-A0AAU4XB77-F1
#
_entry.id   AF-A0AAU4XB77-F1
#
_cell.length_a   1.000
_cell.length_b   1.000
_cell.length_c   1.000
_cell.angle_alpha   90.00
_cell.angle_beta   90.00
_cell.angle_gamma   90.00
#
_symmetry.space_group_name_H-M   'P 1'
#
loop_
_entity.id
_entity.type
_entity.pdbx_description
1 polymer ?
#
loop_
_entity_poly.entity_id
_entity_poly.type
_entity_poly.pdbx_seq_one_letter_code
_entity_poly.pdbx_strand_id
1 'polypeptide(L)'
;MSFVGRTRDLAAARRELETRQLLVVSGAPDSDRSAFLDAVAREAADEAGLPVYRFRVADAGERSGEAGRTSGEAADTVVEACRSVLAVDPCVVVVDGVPAGTADGSLLAELISAFAGSQSFLLVGSTDAREDAAALSSDRCADGWALLARAAVHCDRGDPRAAGPLLRRAVEAHQVAGDRRGEAWAVFLYGRMCRLRGRPEDARRLLQAARETFRAVGEAPGEAWAAVELARLATRSGSPDPDALAEARRLHERAGDRRGAAWAHLWWTVARADEPGFPWQEEFASVQGRFHEVSDRLGTAWTLHHHALTLARTDGTDRTDRTDERRREADRLFEGALALFEEADCPHGRAWTMLEYALRSPAHRFLNGEWAAEIRHVFHGIGDEAGEAWVDLAEAGPSPGGEPPYELACRYPTALLDTLGWTDAGEPVIPRAARDTQPEPRPGFPRPGDRDRPDDSRAHVRLTLLDDAPVPDVPARIALEVVPGPGHPWSTAPLPPLTARATSLGHAEIHPAHGVPTDGAEFRFTPHRPGSHRLRFTVEDPATGTVLQQVEAEIDVVPSDPGPRRPTAPAPRPSARRA
;
A
#
# COMPACT_ATOMS: atom_id res chain seq x y z
N MET A 1 -21.19 -31.48 -19.86
CA MET A 1 -20.63 -32.85 -19.96
C MET A 1 -20.49 -33.40 -18.54
N SER A 2 -21.16 -34.51 -18.22
CA SER A 2 -21.27 -35.08 -16.88
C SER A 2 -20.31 -36.26 -16.64
N PHE A 3 -19.58 -36.19 -15.53
CA PHE A 3 -19.21 -37.24 -14.55
C PHE A 3 -18.58 -38.57 -15.01
N VAL A 4 -17.41 -38.86 -14.43
CA VAL A 4 -17.12 -39.91 -13.41
C VAL A 4 -15.66 -40.33 -13.58
N GLY A 5 -14.86 -40.05 -12.56
CA GLY A 5 -13.71 -40.86 -12.21
C GLY A 5 -13.72 -41.06 -10.70
N ARG A 6 -14.27 -42.19 -10.21
CA ARG A 6 -14.12 -42.64 -8.81
C ARG A 6 -12.67 -43.05 -8.48
N THR A 7 -11.70 -42.45 -9.15
CA THR A 7 -10.31 -42.83 -9.12
C THR A 7 -9.52 -41.59 -8.79
N ARG A 8 -8.79 -41.63 -7.67
CA ARG A 8 -7.72 -40.70 -7.29
C ARG A 8 -6.51 -40.82 -8.24
N ASP A 9 -6.77 -41.00 -9.54
CA ASP A 9 -5.74 -41.13 -10.56
C ASP A 9 -5.36 -39.74 -11.02
N LEU A 10 -4.35 -39.19 -10.35
CA LEU A 10 -3.76 -37.89 -10.60
C LEU A 10 -3.36 -37.74 -12.09
N ALA A 11 -2.83 -38.79 -12.71
CA ALA A 11 -2.36 -38.75 -14.09
C ALA A 11 -3.50 -38.68 -15.12
N ALA A 12 -4.66 -39.28 -14.82
CA ALA A 12 -5.85 -39.17 -15.64
C ALA A 12 -6.47 -37.77 -15.57
N ALA A 13 -6.59 -37.23 -14.34
CA ALA A 13 -7.07 -35.87 -14.11
C ALA A 13 -6.18 -34.81 -14.78
N ARG A 14 -4.85 -35.02 -14.74
CA ARG A 14 -3.86 -34.17 -15.38
C ARG A 14 -4.02 -34.13 -16.90
N ARG A 15 -4.11 -35.28 -17.56
CA ARG A 15 -4.33 -35.35 -19.01
C ARG A 15 -5.61 -34.62 -19.42
N GLU A 16 -6.67 -34.76 -18.64
CA GLU A 16 -7.92 -34.06 -18.93
C GLU A 16 -7.78 -32.55 -18.77
N LEU A 17 -7.10 -32.09 -17.71
CA LEU A 17 -6.81 -30.69 -17.46
C LEU A 17 -5.92 -30.07 -18.56
N GLU A 18 -4.90 -30.79 -19.05
CA GLU A 18 -4.06 -30.37 -20.18
C GLU A 18 -4.87 -30.22 -21.48
N THR A 19 -5.82 -31.14 -21.73
CA THR A 19 -6.56 -31.14 -23.01
C THR A 19 -7.70 -30.14 -23.03
N ARG A 20 -8.33 -29.88 -21.86
CA ARG A 20 -9.56 -29.10 -21.76
C ARG A 20 -9.41 -27.79 -20.99
N GLN A 21 -8.29 -27.60 -20.30
CA GLN A 21 -8.01 -26.48 -19.38
C GLN A 21 -9.07 -26.30 -18.27
N LEU A 22 -9.99 -27.26 -18.12
CA LEU A 22 -11.09 -27.27 -17.18
C LEU A 22 -11.22 -28.69 -16.62
N LEU A 23 -11.26 -28.81 -15.29
CA LEU A 23 -11.52 -30.06 -14.60
C LEU A 23 -12.62 -29.86 -13.55
N VAL A 24 -13.73 -30.58 -13.70
CA VAL A 24 -14.82 -30.57 -12.72
C VAL A 24 -14.79 -31.88 -11.94
N VAL A 25 -14.47 -31.78 -10.65
CA VAL A 25 -14.39 -32.91 -9.71
C VAL A 25 -15.63 -32.93 -8.82
N SER A 26 -16.21 -34.10 -8.68
CA SER A 26 -17.47 -34.33 -7.98
C SER A 26 -17.43 -35.61 -7.15
N GLY A 27 -18.10 -35.62 -6.01
CA GLY A 27 -18.09 -36.76 -5.07
C GLY A 27 -18.51 -36.42 -3.63
N ALA A 28 -18.70 -37.48 -2.84
CA ALA A 28 -19.23 -37.46 -1.47
C ALA A 28 -18.37 -36.68 -0.44
N PRO A 29 -19.00 -36.12 0.61
CA PRO A 29 -18.36 -35.20 1.58
C PRO A 29 -17.19 -35.81 2.40
N ASP A 30 -17.07 -37.14 2.47
CA ASP A 30 -16.01 -37.84 3.22
C ASP A 30 -14.72 -38.09 2.42
N SER A 31 -14.63 -37.60 1.18
CA SER A 31 -13.39 -37.66 0.41
C SER A 31 -12.61 -36.35 0.59
N ASP A 32 -11.29 -36.45 0.76
CA ASP A 32 -10.35 -35.32 0.81
C ASP A 32 -10.24 -34.62 -0.57
N ARG A 33 -11.39 -34.12 -1.05
CA ARG A 33 -11.59 -33.49 -2.36
C ARG A 33 -10.77 -32.21 -2.44
N SER A 34 -10.68 -31.47 -1.34
CA SER A 34 -9.79 -30.32 -1.24
C SER A 34 -8.35 -30.73 -1.50
N ALA A 35 -7.83 -31.76 -0.82
CA ALA A 35 -6.46 -32.20 -1.04
C ALA A 35 -6.23 -32.80 -2.43
N PHE A 36 -7.23 -33.45 -3.01
CA PHE A 36 -7.14 -33.92 -4.39
C PHE A 36 -7.06 -32.75 -5.39
N LEU A 37 -7.93 -31.75 -5.24
CA LEU A 37 -7.86 -30.52 -6.03
C LEU A 37 -6.53 -29.79 -5.82
N ASP A 38 -6.01 -29.76 -4.59
CA ASP A 38 -4.70 -29.16 -4.27
C ASP A 38 -3.56 -29.93 -4.93
N ALA A 39 -3.62 -31.26 -4.97
CA ALA A 39 -2.60 -32.08 -5.60
C ALA A 39 -2.56 -31.84 -7.12
N VAL A 40 -3.73 -31.84 -7.78
CA VAL A 40 -3.82 -31.60 -9.22
C VAL A 40 -3.46 -30.14 -9.56
N ALA A 41 -3.91 -29.17 -8.76
CA ALA A 41 -3.58 -27.77 -8.98
C ALA A 41 -2.09 -27.49 -8.81
N ARG A 42 -1.45 -28.09 -7.81
CA ARG A 42 -0.01 -27.95 -7.58
C ARG A 42 0.80 -28.55 -8.71
N GLU A 43 0.46 -29.76 -9.18
CA GLU A 43 1.20 -30.38 -10.29
C GLU A 43 1.04 -29.58 -11.59
N ALA A 44 -0.17 -29.11 -11.90
CA ALA A 44 -0.43 -28.27 -13.06
C ALA A 44 0.30 -26.91 -12.97
N ALA A 45 0.34 -26.32 -11.78
CA ALA A 45 1.04 -25.07 -11.51
C ALA A 45 2.57 -25.23 -11.60
N ASP A 46 3.13 -26.29 -11.03
CA ASP A 46 4.57 -26.57 -11.03
C ASP A 46 5.08 -26.84 -12.46
N GLU A 47 4.30 -27.56 -13.28
CA GLU A 47 4.67 -27.89 -14.66
C GLU A 47 4.52 -26.69 -15.61
N ALA A 48 3.49 -25.86 -15.42
CA ALA A 48 3.22 -24.69 -16.25
C ALA A 48 3.85 -23.39 -15.71
N GLY A 49 4.43 -23.41 -14.52
CA GLY A 49 5.00 -22.23 -13.84
C GLY A 49 3.95 -21.18 -13.44
N LEU A 50 2.73 -21.61 -13.12
CA LEU A 50 1.58 -20.71 -12.94
C LEU A 50 1.19 -20.53 -11.47
N PRO A 51 0.72 -19.35 -11.05
CA PRO A 51 0.21 -19.14 -9.70
C PRO A 51 -1.13 -19.88 -9.48
N VAL A 52 -1.34 -20.40 -8.26
CA VAL A 52 -2.59 -21.06 -7.85
C VAL A 52 -3.43 -20.11 -7.02
N TYR A 53 -4.70 -19.92 -7.39
CA TYR A 53 -5.67 -19.13 -6.64
C TYR A 53 -6.85 -20.00 -6.22
N ARG A 54 -7.27 -19.89 -4.95
CA ARG A 54 -8.32 -20.74 -4.39
C ARG A 54 -9.50 -19.93 -3.87
N PHE A 55 -10.70 -20.37 -4.22
CA PHE A 55 -11.96 -19.79 -3.79
C PHE A 55 -12.86 -20.87 -3.20
N ARG A 56 -13.48 -20.60 -2.05
CA ARG A 56 -14.56 -21.44 -1.52
C ARG A 56 -15.87 -20.67 -1.56
N VAL A 57 -16.91 -21.30 -2.09
CA VAL A 57 -18.24 -20.68 -2.22
C VAL A 57 -18.86 -20.37 -0.85
N ALA A 58 -18.62 -21.22 0.16
CA ALA A 58 -19.11 -20.98 1.53
C ALA A 58 -18.52 -19.69 2.15
N ASP A 59 -17.26 -19.36 1.82
CA ASP A 59 -16.56 -18.21 2.41
C ASP A 59 -17.07 -16.86 1.86
N ALA A 60 -17.85 -16.88 0.76
CA ALA A 60 -18.51 -15.69 0.22
C ALA A 60 -19.85 -15.38 0.94
N GLY A 61 -20.47 -16.39 1.56
CA GLY A 61 -21.74 -16.22 2.30
C GLY A 61 -21.57 -15.73 3.75
N GLU A 62 -20.43 -15.98 4.39
CA GLU A 62 -20.22 -15.71 5.83
C GLU A 62 -19.61 -14.31 6.14
N ARG A 63 -19.18 -13.54 5.14
CA ARG A 63 -18.33 -12.33 5.32
C ARG A 63 -19.03 -10.98 5.50
N SER A 64 -20.36 -10.88 5.49
CA SER A 64 -21.05 -9.57 5.44
C SER A 64 -21.89 -9.18 6.66
N GLY A 65 -22.14 -10.05 7.64
CA GLY A 65 -22.87 -9.67 8.87
C GLY A 65 -24.31 -9.16 8.68
N GLU A 66 -24.85 -9.20 7.46
CA GLU A 66 -26.24 -8.84 7.14
C GLU A 66 -27.03 -10.11 6.80
N ALA A 67 -27.98 -10.47 7.66
CA ALA A 67 -28.93 -11.53 7.40
C ALA A 67 -29.82 -11.13 6.21
N GLY A 68 -29.61 -11.71 5.03
CA GLY A 68 -30.54 -11.55 3.91
C GLY A 68 -30.06 -11.79 2.48
N ARG A 69 -28.77 -11.97 2.20
CA ARG A 69 -28.33 -12.24 0.81
C ARG A 69 -28.64 -13.67 0.37
N THR A 70 -29.20 -13.81 -0.83
CA THR A 70 -29.55 -15.11 -1.42
C THR A 70 -28.31 -15.85 -1.93
N SER A 71 -28.39 -17.17 -2.12
CA SER A 71 -27.31 -18.00 -2.68
C SER A 71 -26.77 -17.50 -4.05
N GLY A 72 -27.51 -16.66 -4.76
CA GLY A 72 -27.09 -16.06 -6.03
C GLY A 72 -26.03 -14.96 -5.87
N GLU A 73 -26.12 -14.12 -4.84
CA GLU A 73 -25.20 -12.97 -4.68
C GLU A 73 -23.80 -13.40 -4.20
N ALA A 74 -23.73 -14.50 -3.43
CA ALA A 74 -22.46 -15.14 -3.07
C ALA A 74 -21.80 -15.81 -4.29
N ALA A 75 -22.61 -16.35 -5.21
CA ALA A 75 -22.14 -16.89 -6.48
C ALA A 75 -21.56 -15.77 -7.36
N ASP A 76 -22.26 -14.63 -7.49
CA ASP A 76 -21.77 -13.47 -8.24
C ASP A 76 -20.41 -12.98 -7.73
N THR A 77 -20.24 -12.93 -6.41
CA THR A 77 -18.97 -12.50 -5.77
C THR A 77 -17.81 -13.43 -6.11
N VAL A 78 -18.05 -14.75 -6.12
CA VAL A 78 -17.02 -15.74 -6.48
C VAL A 78 -16.70 -15.66 -7.97
N VAL A 79 -17.71 -15.47 -8.81
CA VAL A 79 -17.53 -15.31 -10.27
C VAL A 79 -16.74 -14.03 -10.57
N GLU A 80 -17.03 -12.92 -9.90
CA GLU A 80 -16.31 -11.66 -10.06
C GLU A 80 -14.85 -11.78 -9.60
N ALA A 81 -14.61 -12.43 -8.46
CA ALA A 81 -13.26 -12.72 -7.99
C ALA A 81 -12.49 -13.63 -8.96
N CYS A 82 -13.14 -14.67 -9.49
CA CYS A 82 -12.54 -15.54 -10.50
C CYS A 82 -12.25 -14.78 -11.79
N ARG A 83 -13.16 -13.94 -12.28
CA ARG A 83 -12.93 -13.06 -13.45
C ARG A 83 -11.73 -12.16 -13.24
N SER A 84 -11.61 -11.56 -12.05
CA SER A 84 -10.49 -10.68 -11.72
C SER A 84 -9.15 -11.40 -11.80
N VAL A 85 -9.10 -12.66 -11.37
CA VAL A 85 -7.87 -13.47 -11.40
C VAL A 85 -7.59 -14.02 -12.79
N LEU A 86 -8.63 -14.50 -13.49
CA LEU A 86 -8.53 -15.03 -14.85
C LEU A 86 -8.16 -13.96 -15.89
N ALA A 87 -8.42 -12.69 -15.60
CA ALA A 87 -8.13 -11.56 -16.49
C ALA A 87 -6.68 -11.02 -16.39
N VAL A 88 -5.89 -11.47 -15.39
CA VAL A 88 -4.57 -10.90 -15.10
C VAL A 88 -3.44 -11.68 -15.77
N ASP A 89 -3.30 -12.96 -15.45
CA ASP A 89 -2.26 -13.84 -15.99
C ASP A 89 -2.79 -15.29 -16.09
N PRO A 90 -2.22 -16.16 -16.95
CA PRO A 90 -2.50 -17.58 -16.92
C PRO A 90 -2.25 -18.11 -15.51
N CYS A 91 -3.25 -18.74 -14.93
CA CYS A 91 -3.20 -19.18 -13.55
C CYS A 91 -4.00 -20.46 -13.35
N VAL A 92 -3.79 -21.14 -12.24
CA VAL A 92 -4.61 -22.28 -11.84
C VAL A 92 -5.62 -21.79 -10.82
N VAL A 93 -6.90 -21.75 -11.19
CA VAL A 93 -8.00 -21.34 -10.31
C VAL A 93 -8.71 -22.57 -9.78
N VAL A 94 -8.80 -22.69 -8.46
CA VAL A 94 -9.53 -23.76 -7.77
C VAL A 94 -10.76 -23.18 -7.09
N VAL A 95 -11.95 -23.58 -7.51
CA VAL A 95 -13.22 -23.17 -6.88
C VAL A 95 -13.88 -24.38 -6.22
N ASP A 96 -13.98 -24.38 -4.90
CA ASP A 96 -14.55 -25.49 -4.12
C ASP A 96 -15.89 -25.10 -3.50
N GLY A 97 -16.78 -26.08 -3.36
CA GLY A 97 -18.12 -25.86 -2.81
C GLY A 97 -19.15 -25.38 -3.82
N VAL A 98 -18.93 -25.56 -5.13
CA VAL A 98 -19.89 -25.13 -6.16
C VAL A 98 -21.16 -25.98 -6.06
N PRO A 99 -22.36 -25.39 -5.89
CA PRO A 99 -23.60 -26.17 -5.80
C PRO A 99 -23.88 -26.89 -7.12
N ALA A 100 -24.29 -28.16 -7.05
CA ALA A 100 -24.76 -28.90 -8.22
C ALA A 100 -26.14 -28.38 -8.68
N GLY A 101 -26.18 -27.21 -9.33
CA GLY A 101 -27.37 -26.65 -9.97
C GLY A 101 -27.47 -27.09 -11.43
N THR A 102 -28.67 -27.49 -11.88
CA THR A 102 -28.92 -27.98 -13.26
C THR A 102 -29.59 -26.95 -14.19
N ALA A 103 -29.63 -25.66 -13.80
CA ALA A 103 -30.27 -24.59 -14.59
C ALA A 103 -29.25 -23.74 -15.38
N ASP A 104 -29.73 -23.13 -16.47
CA ASP A 104 -29.08 -21.98 -17.10
C ASP A 104 -28.96 -20.84 -16.08
N GLY A 105 -27.75 -20.27 -15.92
CA GLY A 105 -27.44 -19.34 -14.83
C GLY A 105 -26.99 -20.02 -13.52
N SER A 106 -26.51 -21.26 -13.58
CA SER A 106 -25.83 -21.89 -12.43
C SER A 106 -24.42 -21.30 -12.26
N LEU A 107 -23.95 -21.21 -11.00
CA LEU A 107 -22.57 -20.78 -10.67
C LEU A 107 -21.52 -21.54 -11.50
N LEU A 108 -21.73 -22.83 -11.73
CA LEU A 108 -20.83 -23.62 -12.60
C LEU A 108 -20.84 -23.11 -14.04
N ALA A 109 -22.00 -22.81 -14.61
CA ALA A 109 -22.11 -22.26 -15.97
C ALA A 109 -21.47 -20.87 -16.08
N GLU A 110 -21.64 -20.02 -15.05
CA GLU A 110 -21.04 -18.69 -15.00
C GLU A 110 -19.52 -18.74 -14.84
N LEU A 111 -18.99 -19.68 -14.04
CA LEU A 111 -17.55 -19.92 -13.92
C LEU A 111 -16.97 -20.45 -15.23
N ILE A 112 -17.65 -21.38 -15.90
CA ILE A 112 -17.24 -21.87 -17.22
C ILE A 112 -17.26 -20.72 -18.23
N SER A 113 -18.27 -19.85 -18.18
CA SER A 113 -18.36 -18.68 -19.07
C SER A 113 -17.30 -17.62 -18.75
N ALA A 114 -16.97 -17.38 -17.48
CA ALA A 114 -15.91 -16.48 -17.05
C ALA A 114 -14.53 -17.00 -17.45
N PHE A 115 -14.40 -18.33 -17.48
CA PHE A 115 -13.21 -19.04 -17.92
C PHE A 115 -13.06 -19.11 -19.43
N ALA A 116 -14.18 -19.16 -20.17
CA ALA A 116 -14.20 -19.34 -21.61
C ALA A 116 -13.39 -18.24 -22.32
N GLY A 117 -12.25 -18.62 -22.90
CA GLY A 117 -11.33 -17.71 -23.58
C GLY A 117 -10.08 -17.32 -22.78
N SER A 118 -9.95 -17.77 -21.53
CA SER A 118 -8.71 -17.63 -20.74
C SER A 118 -7.70 -18.74 -21.08
N GLN A 119 -6.40 -18.46 -20.91
CA GLN A 119 -5.33 -19.48 -20.98
C GLN A 119 -5.05 -20.16 -19.63
N SER A 120 -5.91 -19.90 -18.65
CA SER A 120 -5.80 -20.40 -17.29
C SER A 120 -6.30 -21.83 -17.19
N PHE A 121 -6.11 -22.47 -16.05
CA PHE A 121 -6.68 -23.77 -15.71
C PHE A 121 -7.75 -23.58 -14.64
N LEU A 122 -8.96 -24.07 -14.88
CA LEU A 122 -10.04 -24.01 -13.89
C LEU A 122 -10.32 -25.39 -13.31
N LEU A 123 -10.18 -25.54 -12.00
CA LEU A 123 -10.58 -26.72 -11.24
C LEU A 123 -11.80 -26.40 -10.39
N VAL A 124 -12.87 -27.18 -10.53
CA VAL A 124 -14.12 -26.95 -9.79
C VAL A 124 -14.48 -28.17 -8.95
N GLY A 125 -14.62 -27.97 -7.63
CA GLY A 125 -15.16 -28.94 -6.68
C GLY A 125 -16.66 -28.75 -6.48
N SER A 126 -17.49 -29.62 -7.06
CA SER A 126 -18.95 -29.57 -6.93
C SER A 126 -19.42 -30.24 -5.64
N THR A 127 -20.34 -29.60 -4.91
CA THR A 127 -21.09 -30.21 -3.81
C THR A 127 -22.30 -30.93 -4.38
N ASP A 128 -22.25 -32.27 -4.38
CA ASP A 128 -23.46 -33.05 -4.52
C ASP A 128 -24.33 -32.74 -3.29
N ALA A 129 -25.47 -32.11 -3.52
CA ALA A 129 -26.34 -31.65 -2.44
C ALA A 129 -26.88 -32.84 -1.64
N ARG A 130 -26.43 -32.97 -0.37
CA ARG A 130 -27.33 -33.12 0.79
C ARG A 130 -26.60 -33.03 2.14
N GLU A 131 -27.25 -32.22 2.99
CA GLU A 131 -27.37 -32.26 4.46
C GLU A 131 -26.23 -31.70 5.35
N ASP A 132 -26.60 -30.59 6.01
CA ASP A 132 -26.23 -30.15 7.36
C ASP A 132 -25.15 -29.07 7.54
N ALA A 133 -25.47 -27.88 7.03
CA ALA A 133 -24.92 -26.60 7.50
C ALA A 133 -25.51 -26.19 8.87
N ALA A 134 -25.25 -26.98 9.91
CA ALA A 134 -25.60 -26.65 11.30
C ALA A 134 -24.47 -26.92 12.31
N ALA A 135 -23.24 -27.19 11.87
CA ALA A 135 -22.17 -27.63 12.79
C ALA A 135 -20.75 -27.12 12.49
N LEU A 136 -20.56 -25.96 11.87
CA LEU A 136 -19.20 -25.40 11.71
C LEU A 136 -19.09 -24.03 12.38
N SER A 137 -18.19 -24.00 13.37
CA SER A 137 -17.98 -22.97 14.36
C SER A 137 -17.54 -21.63 13.76
N SER A 138 -17.97 -20.56 14.44
CA SER A 138 -17.67 -19.14 14.22
C SER A 138 -16.21 -18.75 14.48
N ASP A 139 -15.22 -19.50 13.98
CA ASP A 139 -13.81 -19.25 14.28
C ASP A 139 -12.87 -19.62 13.12
N ARG A 140 -13.00 -18.94 11.98
CA ARG A 140 -12.06 -19.05 10.86
C ARG A 140 -11.35 -17.72 10.63
N CYS A 141 -10.01 -17.77 10.71
CA CYS A 141 -9.11 -16.66 10.37
C CYS A 141 -9.35 -16.20 8.93
N ALA A 142 -9.33 -14.88 8.68
CA ALA A 142 -9.47 -14.34 7.33
C ALA A 142 -8.30 -14.80 6.45
N ASP A 143 -8.55 -15.14 5.18
CA ASP A 143 -7.50 -15.52 4.24
C ASP A 143 -6.59 -14.31 3.92
N GLY A 144 -5.35 -14.36 4.40
CA GLY A 144 -4.37 -13.28 4.27
C GLY A 144 -4.05 -12.93 2.81
N TRP A 145 -3.96 -13.92 1.92
CA TRP A 145 -3.64 -13.68 0.52
C TRP A 145 -4.77 -12.97 -0.23
N ALA A 146 -6.02 -13.29 0.08
CA ALA A 146 -7.17 -12.58 -0.46
C ALA A 146 -7.23 -11.12 0.00
N LEU A 147 -6.82 -10.85 1.25
CA LEU A 147 -6.71 -9.48 1.77
C LEU A 147 -5.57 -8.71 1.09
N LEU A 148 -4.43 -9.35 0.83
CA LEU A 148 -3.32 -8.75 0.09
C LEU A 148 -3.69 -8.40 -1.34
N ALA A 149 -4.36 -9.30 -2.08
CA ALA A 149 -4.77 -9.04 -3.45
C ALA A 149 -5.69 -7.81 -3.53
N ARG A 150 -6.68 -7.73 -2.63
CA ARG A 150 -7.56 -6.55 -2.54
C ARG A 150 -6.80 -5.28 -2.19
N ALA A 151 -5.86 -5.36 -1.24
CA ALA A 151 -5.05 -4.22 -0.87
C ALA A 151 -4.15 -3.74 -2.03
N ALA A 152 -3.57 -4.66 -2.80
CA ALA A 152 -2.78 -4.34 -3.99
C ALA A 152 -3.61 -3.59 -5.03
N VAL A 153 -4.84 -4.04 -5.29
CA VAL A 153 -5.79 -3.32 -6.17
C VAL A 153 -6.03 -1.91 -5.65
N HIS A 154 -6.37 -1.72 -4.38
CA HIS A 154 -6.58 -0.36 -3.83
C HIS A 154 -5.32 0.51 -3.89
N CYS A 155 -4.13 -0.06 -3.71
CA CYS A 155 -2.86 0.65 -3.93
C CYS A 155 -2.66 1.04 -5.41
N ASP A 156 -3.03 0.18 -6.35
CA ASP A 156 -2.97 0.48 -7.79
C ASP A 156 -3.99 1.54 -8.23
N ARG A 157 -5.19 1.53 -7.61
CA ARG A 157 -6.19 2.60 -7.79
C ARG A 157 -5.74 3.95 -7.23
N GLY A 158 -4.76 3.94 -6.34
CA GLY A 158 -4.34 5.10 -5.56
C GLY A 158 -5.35 5.48 -4.47
N ASP A 159 -6.03 4.49 -3.89
CA ASP A 159 -6.91 4.64 -2.72
C ASP A 159 -6.20 4.07 -1.47
N PRO A 160 -5.33 4.86 -0.82
CA PRO A 160 -4.64 4.42 0.37
C PRO A 160 -5.57 4.32 1.60
N ARG A 161 -6.81 4.85 1.54
CA ARG A 161 -7.77 4.80 2.65
C ARG A 161 -8.35 3.40 2.78
N ALA A 162 -8.74 2.78 1.67
CA ALA A 162 -9.24 1.41 1.65
C ALA A 162 -8.14 0.34 1.81
N ALA A 163 -6.92 0.60 1.34
CA ALA A 163 -5.81 -0.35 1.45
C ALA A 163 -5.38 -0.61 2.91
N GLY A 164 -5.32 0.44 3.74
CA GLY A 164 -4.78 0.37 5.10
C GLY A 164 -5.42 -0.68 6.03
N PRO A 165 -6.76 -0.74 6.16
CA PRO A 165 -7.45 -1.76 6.94
C PRO A 165 -7.25 -3.19 6.42
N LEU A 166 -7.20 -3.37 5.10
CA LEU A 166 -6.97 -4.67 4.47
C LEU A 166 -5.57 -5.19 4.78
N LEU A 167 -4.55 -4.32 4.66
CA LEU A 167 -3.17 -4.68 4.97
C LEU A 167 -2.97 -5.05 6.44
N ARG A 168 -3.67 -4.40 7.38
CA ARG A 168 -3.58 -4.73 8.83
C ARG A 168 -4.05 -6.16 9.07
N ARG A 169 -5.22 -6.47 8.53
CA ARG A 169 -5.83 -7.80 8.62
C ARG A 169 -5.00 -8.86 7.89
N ALA A 170 -4.37 -8.50 6.77
CA ALA A 170 -3.49 -9.41 6.04
C ALA A 170 -2.25 -9.78 6.86
N VAL A 171 -1.59 -8.79 7.48
CA VAL A 171 -0.47 -9.04 8.41
C VAL A 171 -0.90 -9.97 9.54
N GLU A 172 -2.01 -9.65 10.21
CA GLU A 172 -2.54 -10.48 11.31
C GLU A 172 -2.81 -11.93 10.84
N ALA A 173 -3.45 -12.09 9.69
CA ALA A 173 -3.73 -13.41 9.11
C ALA A 173 -2.45 -14.21 8.81
N HIS A 174 -1.45 -13.57 8.19
CA HIS A 174 -0.17 -14.23 7.88
C HIS A 174 0.65 -14.53 9.13
N GLN A 175 0.61 -13.66 10.15
CA GLN A 175 1.28 -13.92 11.44
C GLN A 175 0.64 -15.10 12.18
N VAL A 176 -0.69 -15.17 12.23
CA VAL A 176 -1.42 -16.32 12.81
C VAL A 176 -1.10 -17.61 12.05
N ALA A 177 -0.97 -17.53 10.71
CA ALA A 177 -0.63 -18.67 9.86
C ALA A 177 0.87 -19.03 9.88
N GLY A 178 1.74 -18.19 10.43
CA GLY A 178 3.20 -18.34 10.34
C GLY A 178 3.77 -18.16 8.92
N ASP A 179 3.02 -17.52 8.02
CA ASP A 179 3.38 -17.30 6.62
C ASP A 179 4.26 -16.04 6.47
N ARG A 180 5.57 -16.23 6.60
CA ARG A 180 6.56 -15.16 6.44
C ARG A 180 6.59 -14.54 5.04
N ARG A 181 6.22 -15.31 4.00
CA ARG A 181 6.18 -14.80 2.63
C ARG A 181 5.02 -13.82 2.48
N GLY A 182 3.83 -14.20 2.95
CA GLY A 182 2.67 -13.31 2.97
C GLY A 182 2.88 -12.07 3.84
N GLU A 183 3.53 -12.21 5.00
CA GLU A 183 3.90 -11.07 5.84
C GLU A 183 4.83 -10.08 5.10
N ALA A 184 5.84 -10.58 4.38
CA ALA A 184 6.74 -9.73 3.59
C ALA A 184 6.01 -8.94 2.49
N TRP A 185 5.07 -9.58 1.78
CA TRP A 185 4.23 -8.91 0.79
C TRP A 185 3.29 -7.86 1.41
N ALA A 186 2.75 -8.13 2.60
CA ALA A 186 1.95 -7.16 3.35
C ALA A 186 2.77 -5.92 3.72
N VAL A 187 3.97 -6.13 4.26
CA VAL A 187 4.90 -5.06 4.64
C VAL A 187 5.37 -4.27 3.41
N PHE A 188 5.62 -4.93 2.28
CA PHE A 188 5.94 -4.28 1.02
C PHE A 188 4.81 -3.33 0.57
N LEU A 189 3.57 -3.80 0.55
CA LEU A 189 2.42 -2.97 0.18
C LEU A 189 2.18 -1.82 1.16
N TYR A 190 2.44 -2.03 2.45
CA TYR A 190 2.47 -0.96 3.44
C TYR A 190 3.52 0.11 3.12
N GLY A 191 4.72 -0.32 2.72
CA GLY A 191 5.79 0.57 2.29
C GLY A 191 5.38 1.40 1.08
N ARG A 192 4.78 0.77 0.06
CA ARG A 192 4.26 1.44 -1.14
C ARG A 192 3.15 2.45 -0.78
N MET A 193 2.24 2.09 0.13
CA MET A 193 1.21 2.99 0.63
C MET A 193 1.81 4.19 1.38
N CYS A 194 2.84 3.99 2.22
CA CYS A 194 3.54 5.08 2.91
C CYS A 194 4.24 6.02 1.91
N ARG A 195 4.83 5.49 0.84
CA ARG A 195 5.41 6.31 -0.23
C ARG A 195 4.32 7.14 -0.89
N LEU A 196 3.20 6.53 -1.25
CA LEU A 196 2.06 7.25 -1.83
C LEU A 196 1.59 8.35 -0.88
N ARG A 197 1.46 8.10 0.44
CA ARG A 197 1.08 9.13 1.42
C ARG A 197 2.15 10.20 1.72
N GLY A 198 3.23 10.27 0.94
CA GLY A 198 4.30 11.24 1.16
C GLY A 198 5.06 11.03 2.48
N ARG A 199 5.13 9.79 2.98
CA ARG A 199 5.90 9.40 4.18
C ARG A 199 7.16 8.61 3.79
N PRO A 200 8.18 9.26 3.19
CA PRO A 200 9.32 8.58 2.59
C PRO A 200 10.16 7.79 3.61
N GLU A 201 10.30 8.27 4.84
CA GLU A 201 11.07 7.57 5.87
C GLU A 201 10.39 6.28 6.36
N ASP A 202 9.07 6.33 6.59
CA ASP A 202 8.29 5.15 6.93
C ASP A 202 8.31 4.13 5.79
N ALA A 203 8.15 4.60 4.55
CA ALA A 203 8.22 3.77 3.36
C ALA A 203 9.58 3.09 3.22
N ARG A 204 10.67 3.85 3.40
CA ARG A 204 12.05 3.32 3.34
C ARG A 204 12.27 2.20 4.34
N ARG A 205 11.88 2.41 5.60
CA ARG A 205 12.01 1.40 6.66
C ARG A 205 11.22 0.12 6.33
N LEU A 206 9.96 0.26 5.91
CA LEU A 206 9.10 -0.87 5.58
C LEU A 206 9.59 -1.63 4.35
N LEU A 207 9.95 -0.93 3.27
CA LEU A 207 10.44 -1.54 2.04
C LEU A 207 11.80 -2.24 2.24
N GLN A 208 12.69 -1.68 3.09
CA GLN A 208 13.93 -2.35 3.50
C GLN A 208 13.65 -3.65 4.26
N ALA A 209 12.75 -3.61 5.25
CA ALA A 209 12.36 -4.79 6.02
C ALA A 209 11.72 -5.88 5.14
N ALA A 210 10.84 -5.49 4.21
CA ALA A 210 10.25 -6.43 3.23
C ALA A 210 11.34 -7.04 2.33
N ARG A 211 12.26 -6.23 1.80
CA ARG A 211 13.37 -6.70 0.96
C ARG A 211 14.28 -7.69 1.68
N GLU A 212 14.62 -7.44 2.94
CA GLU A 212 15.41 -8.34 3.78
C GLU A 212 14.66 -9.66 4.03
N THR A 213 13.36 -9.60 4.28
CA THR A 213 12.53 -10.79 4.48
C THR A 213 12.42 -11.61 3.20
N PHE A 214 12.18 -10.98 2.04
CA PHE A 214 12.16 -11.64 0.74
C PHE A 214 13.46 -12.37 0.44
N ARG A 215 14.61 -11.75 0.71
CA ARG A 215 15.92 -12.43 0.62
C ARG A 215 16.02 -13.64 1.53
N ALA A 216 15.60 -13.49 2.78
CA ALA A 216 15.68 -14.56 3.77
C ALA A 216 14.80 -15.77 3.41
N VAL A 217 13.66 -15.56 2.75
CA VAL A 217 12.75 -16.63 2.32
C VAL A 217 12.96 -17.08 0.87
N GLY A 218 13.92 -16.50 0.14
CA GLY A 218 14.24 -16.86 -1.25
C GLY A 218 13.27 -16.32 -2.30
N GLU A 219 12.48 -15.29 -1.98
CA GLU A 219 11.50 -14.68 -2.87
C GLU A 219 12.15 -13.62 -3.78
N ALA A 220 12.86 -14.06 -4.81
CA ALA A 220 13.60 -13.17 -5.70
C ALA A 220 12.75 -12.08 -6.39
N PRO A 221 11.51 -12.36 -6.89
CA PRO A 221 10.65 -11.30 -7.42
C PRO A 221 10.29 -10.25 -6.38
N GLY A 222 9.96 -10.65 -5.15
CA GLY A 222 9.64 -9.74 -4.06
C GLY A 222 10.81 -8.82 -3.69
N GLU A 223 12.04 -9.35 -3.66
CA GLU A 223 13.24 -8.52 -3.47
C GLU A 223 13.38 -7.44 -4.54
N ALA A 224 13.19 -7.82 -5.81
CA ALA A 224 13.30 -6.92 -6.95
C ALA A 224 12.22 -5.83 -6.91
N TRP A 225 10.97 -6.18 -6.60
CA TRP A 225 9.87 -5.22 -6.41
C TRP A 225 10.15 -4.22 -5.29
N ALA A 226 10.64 -4.69 -4.14
CA ALA A 226 11.05 -3.81 -3.05
C ALA A 226 12.21 -2.89 -3.46
N ALA A 227 13.14 -3.36 -4.30
CA ALA A 227 14.22 -2.54 -4.83
C ALA A 227 13.71 -1.44 -5.78
N VAL A 228 12.71 -1.72 -6.63
CA VAL A 228 12.07 -0.70 -7.48
C VAL A 228 11.43 0.39 -6.63
N GLU A 229 10.61 0.02 -5.63
CA GLU A 229 9.92 1.02 -4.79
C GLU A 229 10.91 1.85 -3.95
N LEU A 230 12.01 1.25 -3.47
CA LEU A 230 13.08 1.98 -2.79
C LEU A 230 13.76 2.99 -3.73
N ALA A 231 14.06 2.60 -4.96
CA ALA A 231 14.69 3.48 -5.94
C ALA A 231 13.76 4.62 -6.38
N ARG A 232 12.44 4.40 -6.32
CA ARG A 232 11.39 5.41 -6.59
C ARG A 232 11.13 6.37 -5.43
N LEU A 233 11.66 6.13 -4.23
CA LEU A 233 11.41 7.05 -3.11
C LEU A 233 11.87 8.46 -3.49
N ALA A 234 10.98 9.43 -3.30
CA ALA A 234 11.23 10.81 -3.67
C ALA A 234 12.48 11.33 -2.95
N THR A 235 13.51 11.64 -3.72
CA THR A 235 14.71 12.35 -3.26
C THR A 235 14.39 13.84 -3.10
N ARG A 236 15.35 14.65 -2.62
CA ARG A 236 15.21 16.12 -2.56
C ARG A 236 14.84 16.76 -3.92
N SER A 237 15.17 16.11 -5.04
CA SER A 237 14.81 16.54 -6.39
C SER A 237 13.53 15.89 -6.93
N GLY A 238 12.92 14.98 -6.17
CA GLY A 238 11.74 14.23 -6.60
C GLY A 238 11.98 13.21 -7.71
N SER A 239 13.24 12.98 -8.10
CA SER A 239 13.61 11.99 -9.13
C SER A 239 14.03 10.67 -8.50
N PRO A 240 13.63 9.52 -9.08
CA PRO A 240 14.14 8.21 -8.72
C PRO A 240 15.65 8.09 -8.98
N ASP A 241 16.28 7.13 -8.31
CA ASP A 241 17.68 6.76 -8.53
C ASP A 241 17.81 5.83 -9.76
N PRO A 242 18.38 6.31 -10.88
CA PRO A 242 18.49 5.52 -12.11
C PRO A 242 19.45 4.32 -11.97
N ASP A 243 20.49 4.40 -11.15
CA ASP A 243 21.43 3.30 -10.97
C ASP A 243 20.78 2.18 -10.16
N ALA A 244 20.05 2.54 -9.10
CA ALA A 244 19.27 1.58 -8.31
C ALA A 244 18.15 0.93 -9.14
N LEU A 245 17.49 1.68 -10.04
CA LEU A 245 16.48 1.14 -10.96
C LEU A 245 17.09 0.19 -11.99
N ALA A 246 18.28 0.49 -12.51
CA ALA A 246 18.99 -0.40 -13.42
C ALA A 246 19.35 -1.74 -12.74
N GLU A 247 19.76 -1.71 -11.47
CA GLU A 247 19.99 -2.96 -10.71
C GLU A 247 18.67 -3.69 -10.41
N ALA A 248 17.61 -2.98 -10.01
CA ALA A 248 16.30 -3.59 -9.78
C ALA A 248 15.75 -4.29 -11.04
N ARG A 249 15.92 -3.68 -12.22
CA ARG A 249 15.60 -4.31 -13.51
C ARG A 249 16.39 -5.60 -13.73
N ARG A 250 17.70 -5.60 -13.46
CA ARG A 250 18.54 -6.82 -13.57
C ARG A 250 18.09 -7.91 -12.60
N LEU A 251 17.64 -7.54 -11.39
CA LEU A 251 17.08 -8.49 -10.43
C LEU A 251 15.80 -9.14 -10.98
N HIS A 252 14.87 -8.36 -11.54
CA HIS A 252 13.68 -8.91 -12.20
C HIS A 252 14.01 -9.80 -13.40
N GLU A 253 14.96 -9.39 -14.25
CA GLU A 253 15.41 -10.19 -15.40
C GLU A 253 16.02 -11.53 -14.96
N ARG A 254 16.85 -11.55 -13.91
CA ARG A 254 17.38 -12.79 -13.31
C ARG A 254 16.29 -13.65 -12.67
N ALA A 255 15.26 -13.03 -12.10
CA ALA A 255 14.13 -13.71 -11.49
C ALA A 255 13.08 -14.19 -12.52
N GLY A 256 13.24 -13.85 -13.81
CA GLY A 256 12.26 -14.16 -14.86
C GLY A 256 10.98 -13.31 -14.81
N ASP A 257 10.93 -12.29 -13.96
CA ASP A 257 9.77 -11.41 -13.79
C ASP A 257 9.77 -10.32 -14.86
N ARG A 258 9.16 -10.62 -16.01
CA ARG A 258 9.07 -9.70 -17.16
C ARG A 258 8.28 -8.44 -16.83
N ARG A 259 7.22 -8.57 -16.03
CA ARG A 259 6.35 -7.45 -15.63
C ARG A 259 7.11 -6.49 -14.74
N GLY A 260 7.76 -6.98 -13.70
CA GLY A 260 8.60 -6.16 -12.83
C GLY A 260 9.79 -5.52 -13.57
N ALA A 261 10.40 -6.23 -14.53
CA ALA A 261 11.45 -5.66 -15.37
C ALA A 261 10.95 -4.50 -16.25
N ALA A 262 9.71 -4.57 -16.76
CA ALA A 262 9.08 -3.48 -17.51
C ALA A 262 8.80 -2.26 -16.61
N TRP A 263 8.29 -2.47 -15.39
CA TRP A 263 8.11 -1.40 -14.41
C TRP A 263 9.41 -0.73 -13.99
N ALA A 264 10.46 -1.50 -13.71
CA ALA A 264 11.79 -0.97 -13.42
C ALA A 264 12.33 -0.17 -14.62
N HIS A 265 12.09 -0.64 -15.85
CA HIS A 265 12.49 0.07 -17.07
C HIS A 265 11.74 1.39 -17.24
N LEU A 266 10.42 1.41 -17.03
CA LEU A 266 9.63 2.65 -17.07
C LEU A 266 10.24 3.69 -16.13
N TRP A 267 10.37 3.36 -14.85
CA TRP A 267 10.86 4.34 -13.88
C TRP A 267 12.30 4.79 -14.16
N TRP A 268 13.13 3.91 -14.73
CA TRP A 268 14.47 4.24 -15.20
C TRP A 268 14.43 5.28 -16.32
N THR A 269 13.58 5.05 -17.34
CA THR A 269 13.37 5.98 -18.44
C THR A 269 12.86 7.33 -17.93
N VAL A 270 11.88 7.34 -17.03
CA VAL A 270 11.36 8.60 -16.46
C VAL A 270 12.41 9.30 -15.59
N ALA A 271 13.31 8.58 -14.90
CA ALA A 271 14.39 9.20 -14.11
C ALA A 271 15.41 9.94 -14.99
N ARG A 272 15.64 9.43 -16.20
CA ARG A 272 16.66 9.94 -17.13
C ARG A 272 16.10 10.80 -18.26
N ALA A 273 14.78 10.87 -18.42
CA ALA A 273 14.11 11.58 -19.51
C ALA A 273 14.54 13.05 -19.64
N ASP A 274 14.92 13.68 -18.54
CA ASP A 274 15.35 15.08 -18.49
C ASP A 274 16.87 15.26 -18.72
N GLU A 275 17.63 14.17 -18.86
CA GLU A 275 19.07 14.22 -19.14
C GLU A 275 19.33 14.64 -20.61
N PRO A 276 20.22 15.62 -20.86
CA PRO A 276 20.55 16.04 -22.22
C PRO A 276 21.08 14.88 -23.07
N GLY A 277 20.48 14.66 -24.25
CA GLY A 277 20.89 13.64 -25.21
C GLY A 277 20.43 12.22 -24.89
N PHE A 278 19.63 12.02 -23.83
CA PHE A 278 19.01 10.72 -23.54
C PHE A 278 17.91 10.41 -24.58
N PRO A 279 17.91 9.21 -25.21
CA PRO A 279 16.97 8.83 -26.28
C PRO A 279 15.61 8.41 -25.70
N TRP A 280 14.93 9.33 -25.02
CA TRP A 280 13.69 9.01 -24.30
C TRP A 280 12.57 8.51 -25.22
N GLN A 281 12.50 8.96 -26.49
CA GLN A 281 11.48 8.49 -27.43
C GLN A 281 11.58 6.98 -27.67
N GLU A 282 12.79 6.52 -28.00
CA GLU A 282 13.07 5.11 -28.25
C GLU A 282 12.88 4.27 -26.97
N GLU A 283 13.29 4.80 -25.83
CA GLU A 283 13.14 4.11 -24.54
C GLU A 283 11.67 4.00 -24.10
N PHE A 284 10.85 5.05 -24.28
CA PHE A 284 9.41 4.94 -24.00
C PHE A 284 8.72 3.95 -24.95
N ALA A 285 9.10 3.91 -26.23
CA ALA A 285 8.59 2.91 -27.18
C ALA A 285 8.99 1.48 -26.77
N SER A 286 10.23 1.29 -26.30
CA SER A 286 10.72 0.02 -25.77
C SER A 286 9.97 -0.42 -24.51
N VAL A 287 9.74 0.49 -23.56
CA VAL A 287 8.92 0.25 -22.35
C VAL A 287 7.49 -0.12 -22.73
N GLN A 288 6.88 0.60 -23.66
CA GLN A 288 5.54 0.31 -24.14
C GLN A 288 5.45 -1.11 -24.74
N GLY A 289 6.42 -1.50 -25.59
CA GLY A 289 6.48 -2.85 -26.15
C GLY A 289 6.55 -3.93 -25.07
N ARG A 290 7.37 -3.73 -24.03
CA ARG A 290 7.46 -4.67 -22.89
C ARG A 290 6.15 -4.81 -22.13
N PHE A 291 5.42 -3.71 -21.90
CA PHE A 291 4.12 -3.80 -21.24
C PHE A 291 3.05 -4.46 -22.11
N HIS A 292 3.11 -4.29 -23.44
CA HIS A 292 2.23 -5.02 -24.36
C HIS A 292 2.48 -6.54 -24.32
N GLU A 293 3.76 -6.96 -24.26
CA GLU A 293 4.12 -8.39 -24.17
C GLU A 293 3.54 -9.08 -22.93
N VAL A 294 3.41 -8.36 -21.81
CA VAL A 294 2.84 -8.87 -20.55
C VAL A 294 1.40 -8.42 -20.32
N SER A 295 0.75 -7.79 -21.30
CA SER A 295 -0.61 -7.28 -21.22
C SER A 295 -0.90 -6.36 -20.01
N ASP A 296 0.11 -5.65 -19.50
CA ASP A 296 -0.04 -4.73 -18.36
C ASP A 296 -0.57 -3.36 -18.83
N ARG A 297 -1.89 -3.21 -18.76
CA ARG A 297 -2.59 -1.97 -19.15
C ARG A 297 -2.21 -0.78 -18.28
N LEU A 298 -2.06 -1.00 -16.98
CA LEU A 298 -1.70 0.07 -16.03
C LEU A 298 -0.28 0.59 -16.32
N GLY A 299 0.68 -0.32 -16.55
CA GLY A 299 2.03 0.04 -16.94
C GLY A 299 2.07 0.77 -18.29
N THR A 300 1.25 0.33 -19.24
CA THR A 300 1.10 1.02 -20.54
C THR A 300 0.55 2.44 -20.35
N ALA A 301 -0.49 2.61 -19.53
CA ALA A 301 -1.08 3.93 -19.24
C ALA A 301 -0.06 4.91 -18.65
N TRP A 302 0.71 4.48 -17.63
CA TRP A 302 1.77 5.29 -17.05
C TRP A 302 2.91 5.61 -18.03
N THR A 303 3.21 4.68 -18.94
CA THR A 303 4.20 4.91 -20.01
C THR A 303 3.75 6.02 -20.93
N LEU A 304 2.50 5.98 -21.41
CA LEU A 304 1.92 7.01 -22.27
C LEU A 304 1.87 8.37 -21.55
N HIS A 305 1.44 8.39 -20.29
CA HIS A 305 1.41 9.58 -19.45
C HIS A 305 2.79 10.25 -19.34
N HIS A 306 3.83 9.51 -18.95
CA HIS A 306 5.17 10.07 -18.80
C HIS A 306 5.83 10.43 -20.13
N HIS A 307 5.52 9.70 -21.21
CA HIS A 307 5.96 10.03 -22.55
C HIS A 307 5.36 11.37 -22.99
N ALA A 308 4.05 11.57 -22.81
CA ALA A 308 3.36 12.82 -23.12
C ALA A 308 3.94 14.01 -22.32
N LEU A 309 4.16 13.82 -21.01
CA LEU A 309 4.78 14.84 -20.16
C LEU A 309 6.20 15.22 -20.61
N THR A 310 6.99 14.26 -21.05
CA THR A 310 8.36 14.51 -21.53
C THR A 310 8.33 15.26 -22.85
N LEU A 311 7.51 14.80 -23.80
CA LEU A 311 7.34 15.42 -25.10
C LEU A 311 6.88 16.88 -24.98
N ALA A 312 5.83 17.14 -24.19
CA ALA A 312 5.27 18.48 -24.02
C ALA A 312 6.21 19.48 -23.33
N ARG A 313 7.20 19.01 -22.54
CA ARG A 313 8.21 19.87 -21.90
C ARG A 313 9.35 20.27 -22.83
N THR A 314 9.61 19.49 -23.88
CA THR A 314 10.71 19.76 -24.84
C THR A 314 10.37 20.84 -25.88
N ASP A 315 9.19 21.44 -25.80
CA ASP A 315 8.76 22.59 -26.60
C ASP A 315 9.48 23.88 -26.15
N GLY A 316 10.75 24.01 -26.54
CA GLY A 316 11.55 25.23 -26.38
C GLY A 316 11.69 26.04 -27.67
N THR A 317 11.10 27.24 -27.67
CA THR A 317 11.45 28.45 -28.46
C THR A 317 11.19 28.53 -29.97
N ASP A 318 10.87 27.46 -30.69
CA ASP A 318 10.66 27.56 -32.15
C ASP A 318 9.17 27.46 -32.55
N ARG A 319 8.61 28.53 -33.13
CA ARG A 319 7.22 28.56 -33.64
C ARG A 319 7.20 27.99 -35.07
N THR A 320 7.36 26.68 -35.20
CA THR A 320 7.38 25.96 -36.49
C THR A 320 6.27 24.90 -36.55
N ASP A 321 5.95 24.39 -37.76
CA ASP A 321 5.01 23.27 -37.96
C ASP A 321 5.35 22.02 -37.11
N ARG A 322 6.64 21.84 -36.80
CA ARG A 322 7.14 20.72 -36.00
C ARG A 322 6.67 20.76 -34.55
N THR A 323 6.39 21.96 -34.03
CA THR A 323 5.85 22.17 -32.69
C THR A 323 4.38 21.78 -32.63
N ASP A 324 3.62 22.00 -33.71
CA ASP A 324 2.22 21.58 -33.77
C ASP A 324 2.08 20.05 -33.96
N GLU A 325 2.99 19.40 -34.69
CA GLU A 325 3.03 17.93 -34.78
C GLU A 325 3.31 17.27 -33.43
N ARG A 326 4.32 17.76 -32.70
CA ARG A 326 4.67 17.27 -31.36
C ARG A 326 3.54 17.46 -30.36
N ARG A 327 2.85 18.60 -30.43
CA ARG A 327 1.66 18.85 -29.60
C ARG A 327 0.56 17.83 -29.88
N ARG A 328 0.20 17.59 -31.15
CA ARG A 328 -0.79 16.58 -31.53
C ARG A 328 -0.38 15.16 -31.13
N GLU A 329 0.91 14.88 -31.07
CA GLU A 329 1.42 13.61 -30.56
C GLU A 329 1.27 13.52 -29.04
N ALA A 330 1.61 14.56 -28.28
CA ALA A 330 1.38 14.62 -26.84
C ALA A 330 -0.11 14.47 -26.49
N ASP A 331 -1.00 15.14 -27.21
CA ASP A 331 -2.46 15.03 -27.03
C ASP A 331 -2.94 13.59 -27.20
N ARG A 332 -2.50 12.90 -28.27
CA ARG A 332 -2.82 11.49 -28.52
C ARG A 332 -2.30 10.56 -27.42
N LEU A 333 -1.11 10.83 -26.89
CA LEU A 333 -0.54 10.05 -25.79
C LEU A 333 -1.33 10.26 -24.49
N PHE A 334 -1.75 11.48 -24.18
CA PHE A 334 -2.63 11.76 -23.03
C PHE A 334 -3.99 11.07 -23.16
N GLU A 335 -4.65 11.18 -24.32
CA GLU A 335 -5.93 10.52 -24.57
C GLU A 335 -5.83 9.00 -24.44
N GLY A 336 -4.76 8.40 -24.98
CA GLY A 336 -4.49 6.97 -24.83
C GLY A 336 -4.23 6.57 -23.38
N ALA A 337 -3.50 7.39 -22.62
CA ALA A 337 -3.27 7.16 -21.19
C ALA A 337 -4.58 7.20 -20.39
N LEU A 338 -5.45 8.18 -20.66
CA LEU A 338 -6.75 8.34 -19.99
C LEU A 338 -7.66 7.13 -20.23
N ALA A 339 -7.78 6.67 -21.49
CA ALA A 339 -8.56 5.49 -21.83
C ALA A 339 -8.07 4.24 -21.08
N LEU A 340 -6.75 4.03 -21.03
CA LEU A 340 -6.18 2.88 -20.33
C LEU A 340 -6.30 2.99 -18.81
N PHE A 341 -6.22 4.18 -18.22
CA PHE A 341 -6.48 4.36 -16.78
C PHE A 341 -7.94 4.09 -16.41
N GLU A 342 -8.87 4.42 -17.29
CA GLU A 342 -10.28 4.06 -17.12
C GLU A 342 -10.50 2.55 -17.22
N GLU A 343 -9.93 1.90 -18.24
CA GLU A 343 -9.99 0.43 -18.39
C GLU A 343 -9.30 -0.32 -17.24
N ALA A 344 -8.22 0.23 -16.68
CA ALA A 344 -7.49 -0.33 -15.55
C ALA A 344 -8.09 0.07 -14.19
N ASP A 345 -9.17 0.86 -14.19
CA ASP A 345 -9.83 1.38 -12.99
C ASP A 345 -8.86 2.06 -12.01
N CYS A 346 -7.98 2.92 -12.55
CA CYS A 346 -6.98 3.67 -11.81
C CYS A 346 -7.35 5.16 -11.76
N PRO A 347 -8.24 5.57 -10.83
CA PRO A 347 -8.67 6.97 -10.71
C PRO A 347 -7.51 7.93 -10.38
N HIS A 348 -6.49 7.50 -9.64
CA HIS A 348 -5.31 8.32 -9.37
C HIS A 348 -4.53 8.68 -10.65
N GLY A 349 -4.23 7.68 -11.50
CA GLY A 349 -3.57 7.91 -12.78
C GLY A 349 -4.41 8.76 -13.72
N ARG A 350 -5.73 8.51 -13.76
CA ARG A 350 -6.69 9.32 -14.53
C ARG A 350 -6.67 10.78 -14.09
N ALA A 351 -6.85 11.08 -12.80
CA ALA A 351 -6.95 12.45 -12.28
C ALA A 351 -5.69 13.27 -12.57
N TRP A 352 -4.51 12.71 -12.29
CA TRP A 352 -3.24 13.39 -12.56
C TRP A 352 -2.98 13.56 -14.06
N THR A 353 -3.39 12.61 -14.90
CA THR A 353 -3.30 12.74 -16.36
C THR A 353 -4.23 13.84 -16.88
N MET A 354 -5.47 13.92 -16.37
CA MET A 354 -6.41 14.97 -16.74
C MET A 354 -5.88 16.36 -16.37
N LEU A 355 -5.35 16.53 -15.15
CA LEU A 355 -4.77 17.79 -14.71
C LEU A 355 -3.58 18.21 -15.58
N GLU A 356 -2.62 17.32 -15.81
CA GLU A 356 -1.44 17.64 -16.61
C GLU A 356 -1.77 17.90 -18.08
N TYR A 357 -2.77 17.19 -18.62
CA TYR A 357 -3.24 17.40 -19.98
C TYR A 357 -3.93 18.76 -20.12
N ALA A 358 -4.81 19.12 -19.17
CA ALA A 358 -5.49 20.40 -19.15
C ALA A 358 -4.50 21.58 -19.09
N LEU A 359 -3.44 21.45 -18.27
CA LEU A 359 -2.38 22.46 -18.12
C LEU A 359 -1.48 22.62 -19.36
N ARG A 360 -1.56 21.75 -20.36
CA ARG A 360 -0.66 21.76 -21.54
C ARG A 360 -1.39 21.96 -22.85
N SER A 361 -2.68 21.63 -22.90
CA SER A 361 -3.46 21.71 -24.11
C SER A 361 -4.13 23.09 -24.24
N PRO A 362 -3.87 23.83 -25.33
CA PRO A 362 -4.54 25.11 -25.60
C PRO A 362 -6.07 25.01 -25.71
N ALA A 363 -6.59 23.81 -26.03
CA ALA A 363 -8.04 23.56 -26.07
C ALA A 363 -8.68 23.55 -24.67
N HIS A 364 -7.86 23.31 -23.64
CA HIS A 364 -8.23 23.23 -22.23
C HIS A 364 -7.61 24.37 -21.39
N ARG A 365 -7.04 25.39 -22.07
CA ARG A 365 -6.08 26.41 -21.58
C ARG A 365 -6.46 27.16 -20.30
N PHE A 366 -7.72 27.17 -19.93
CA PHE A 366 -8.12 27.57 -18.60
C PHE A 366 -9.21 26.58 -18.27
N LEU A 367 -8.94 25.64 -17.37
CA LEU A 367 -9.91 24.69 -16.83
C LEU A 367 -11.32 25.31 -16.88
N ASN A 368 -12.08 25.03 -17.95
CA ASN A 368 -13.45 25.51 -18.03
C ASN A 368 -14.09 24.90 -16.77
N GLY A 369 -14.85 25.64 -15.96
CA GLY A 369 -15.23 25.20 -14.61
C GLY A 369 -15.81 23.77 -14.53
N GLU A 370 -16.33 23.25 -15.64
CA GLU A 370 -16.70 21.84 -15.85
C GLU A 370 -15.51 20.85 -15.72
N TRP A 371 -14.37 21.09 -16.37
CA TRP A 371 -13.17 20.22 -16.32
C TRP A 371 -12.49 20.25 -14.95
N ALA A 372 -12.32 21.42 -14.35
CA ALA A 372 -11.80 21.50 -12.97
C ALA A 372 -12.71 20.78 -11.98
N ALA A 373 -14.03 20.92 -12.12
CA ALA A 373 -14.98 20.21 -11.29
C ALA A 373 -14.88 18.68 -11.47
N GLU A 374 -14.72 18.19 -12.70
CA GLU A 374 -14.52 16.75 -12.95
C GLU A 374 -13.21 16.24 -12.33
N ILE A 375 -12.09 16.93 -12.56
CA ILE A 375 -10.79 16.54 -12.00
C ILE A 375 -10.85 16.52 -10.47
N ARG A 376 -11.42 17.58 -9.87
CA ARG A 376 -11.62 17.67 -8.41
C ARG A 376 -12.51 16.54 -7.92
N HIS A 377 -13.56 16.17 -8.65
CA HIS A 377 -14.43 15.05 -8.29
C HIS A 377 -13.66 13.72 -8.27
N VAL A 378 -12.80 13.46 -9.25
CA VAL A 378 -11.99 12.22 -9.27
C VAL A 378 -10.98 12.21 -8.11
N PHE A 379 -10.27 13.32 -7.86
CA PHE A 379 -9.37 13.44 -6.70
C PHE A 379 -10.11 13.25 -5.37
N HIS A 380 -11.28 13.85 -5.22
CA HIS A 380 -12.12 13.71 -4.04
C HIS A 380 -12.55 12.25 -3.81
N GLY A 381 -12.92 11.55 -4.88
CA GLY A 381 -13.35 10.14 -4.82
C GLY A 381 -12.27 9.20 -4.28
N ILE A 382 -11.00 9.47 -4.56
CA ILE A 382 -9.86 8.72 -4.00
C ILE A 382 -9.31 9.33 -2.71
N GLY A 383 -9.81 10.50 -2.31
CA GLY A 383 -9.38 11.19 -1.11
C GLY A 383 -8.02 11.90 -1.22
N ASP A 384 -7.62 12.26 -2.44
CA ASP A 384 -6.38 12.97 -2.74
C ASP A 384 -6.59 14.49 -2.65
N GLU A 385 -6.66 14.99 -1.41
CA GLU A 385 -6.79 16.42 -1.11
C GLU A 385 -5.60 17.24 -1.60
N ALA A 386 -4.43 16.60 -1.77
CA ALA A 386 -3.26 17.27 -2.33
C ALA A 386 -3.47 17.56 -3.83
N GLY A 387 -3.99 16.59 -4.58
CA GLY A 387 -4.43 16.76 -5.95
C GLY A 387 -5.48 17.85 -6.11
N GLU A 388 -6.50 17.90 -5.24
CA GLU A 388 -7.49 18.99 -5.21
C GLU A 388 -6.82 20.37 -5.05
N ALA A 389 -5.86 20.49 -4.14
CA ALA A 389 -5.12 21.75 -3.92
C ALA A 389 -4.28 22.17 -5.15
N TRP A 390 -3.80 21.24 -5.96
CA TRP A 390 -3.12 21.55 -7.22
C TRP A 390 -4.09 22.04 -8.30
N VAL A 391 -5.32 21.51 -8.34
CA VAL A 391 -6.38 22.04 -9.21
C VAL A 391 -6.70 23.48 -8.81
N ASP A 392 -6.87 23.74 -7.52
CA ASP A 392 -7.17 25.09 -7.00
C ASP A 392 -6.05 26.09 -7.32
N LEU A 393 -4.77 25.66 -7.20
CA LEU A 393 -3.63 26.49 -7.63
C LEU A 393 -3.68 26.78 -9.13
N ALA A 394 -4.01 25.79 -9.96
CA ALA A 394 -4.10 25.95 -11.40
C ALA A 394 -5.23 26.92 -11.81
N GLU A 395 -6.37 26.91 -11.12
CA GLU A 395 -7.47 27.86 -11.37
C GLU A 395 -7.14 29.28 -10.87
N ALA A 396 -6.49 29.40 -9.72
CA ALA A 396 -6.17 30.69 -9.12
C ALA A 396 -5.01 31.43 -9.81
N GLY A 397 -4.07 30.67 -10.38
CA GLY A 397 -2.82 31.21 -10.91
C GLY A 397 -1.82 31.63 -9.81
N PRO A 398 -0.72 32.31 -10.17
CA PRO A 398 0.35 32.65 -9.22
C PRO A 398 -0.11 33.66 -8.17
N SER A 399 0.11 33.32 -6.89
CA SER A 399 -0.18 34.20 -5.75
C SER A 399 0.64 35.50 -5.81
N PRO A 400 0.05 36.68 -5.51
CA PRO A 400 0.79 37.92 -5.31
C PRO A 400 1.81 37.75 -4.17
N GLY A 401 3.11 37.87 -4.48
CA GLY A 401 4.19 37.66 -3.51
C GLY A 401 4.84 36.27 -3.53
N GLY A 402 4.34 35.34 -4.34
CA GLY A 402 4.98 34.05 -4.60
C GLY A 402 4.84 33.00 -3.50
N GLU A 403 4.04 33.25 -2.45
CA GLU A 403 3.77 32.23 -1.43
C GLU A 403 2.80 31.15 -1.95
N PRO A 404 3.11 29.86 -1.75
CA PRO A 404 2.23 28.78 -2.16
C PRO A 404 0.95 28.78 -1.29
N PRO A 405 -0.21 28.40 -1.85
CA PRO A 405 -1.46 28.24 -1.09
C PRO A 405 -1.27 27.36 0.14
N TYR A 406 -2.01 27.68 1.20
CA TYR A 406 -1.93 26.97 2.47
C TYR A 406 -2.05 25.45 2.31
N GLU A 407 -3.01 24.97 1.51
CA GLU A 407 -3.26 23.53 1.33
C GLU A 407 -2.06 22.80 0.70
N LEU A 408 -1.26 23.48 -0.12
CA LEU A 408 0.01 22.92 -0.63
C LEU A 408 1.11 23.07 0.41
N ALA A 409 1.22 24.24 1.04
CA ALA A 409 2.24 24.53 2.05
C ALA A 409 2.17 23.58 3.25
N CYS A 410 0.97 23.19 3.69
CA CYS A 410 0.82 22.29 4.83
C CYS A 410 1.16 20.84 4.50
N ARG A 411 1.11 20.43 3.23
CA ARG A 411 1.35 19.04 2.79
C ARG A 411 2.76 18.80 2.27
N TYR A 412 3.30 19.73 1.49
CA TYR A 412 4.60 19.57 0.85
C TYR A 412 5.73 20.27 1.62
N PRO A 413 6.96 19.74 1.57
CA PRO A 413 8.12 20.42 2.13
C PRO A 413 8.45 21.68 1.31
N THR A 414 8.94 22.72 1.98
CA THR A 414 9.31 24.01 1.35
C THR A 414 10.28 23.81 0.19
N ALA A 415 11.27 22.93 0.35
CA ALA A 415 12.24 22.63 -0.69
C ALA A 415 11.61 22.09 -2.00
N LEU A 416 10.46 21.41 -1.94
CA LEU A 416 9.71 20.99 -3.14
C LEU A 416 8.95 22.17 -3.73
N LEU A 417 8.28 22.96 -2.90
CA LEU A 417 7.52 24.13 -3.33
C LEU A 417 8.42 25.23 -3.91
N ASP A 418 9.67 25.33 -3.46
CA ASP A 418 10.69 26.24 -4.02
C ASP A 418 11.07 25.87 -5.46
N THR A 419 10.78 24.63 -5.90
CA THR A 419 10.99 24.20 -7.30
C THR A 419 9.78 24.46 -8.19
N LEU A 420 8.68 24.98 -7.63
CA LEU A 420 7.47 25.30 -8.39
C LEU A 420 7.79 26.39 -9.43
N GLY A 421 7.70 26.01 -10.69
CA GLY A 421 7.81 26.92 -11.82
C GLY A 421 6.45 27.34 -12.37
N TRP A 422 6.46 28.32 -13.26
CA TRP A 422 5.28 28.80 -13.97
C TRP A 422 5.60 28.89 -15.47
N THR A 423 4.65 28.51 -16.33
CA THR A 423 4.77 28.70 -17.78
C THR A 423 4.57 30.18 -18.14
N ASP A 424 4.93 30.59 -19.36
CA ASP A 424 4.62 31.93 -19.87
C ASP A 424 3.11 32.24 -19.90
N ALA A 425 2.28 31.19 -19.93
CA ALA A 425 0.83 31.29 -19.86
C ALA A 425 0.29 31.44 -18.42
N GLY A 426 1.16 31.38 -17.40
CA GLY A 426 0.80 31.49 -15.99
C GLY A 426 0.29 30.18 -15.37
N GLU A 427 0.54 29.04 -16.00
CA GLU A 427 0.18 27.71 -15.48
C GLU A 427 1.28 27.14 -14.59
N PRO A 428 0.96 26.43 -13.50
CA PRO A 428 1.98 25.84 -12.63
C PRO A 428 2.67 24.64 -13.30
N VAL A 429 4.00 24.62 -13.25
CA VAL A 429 4.80 23.44 -13.58
C VAL A 429 4.86 22.55 -12.35
N ILE A 430 3.95 21.58 -12.28
CA ILE A 430 3.82 20.69 -11.13
C ILE A 430 5.10 19.86 -10.95
N PRO A 431 5.72 19.82 -9.75
CA PRO A 431 6.87 18.97 -9.49
C PRO A 431 6.51 17.49 -9.59
N ARG A 432 7.44 16.66 -10.09
CA ARG A 432 7.21 15.20 -10.24
C ARG A 432 6.77 14.52 -8.95
N ALA A 433 7.46 14.81 -7.85
CA ALA A 433 7.13 14.22 -6.56
C ALA A 433 5.71 14.55 -6.09
N ALA A 434 5.11 15.66 -6.55
CA ALA A 434 3.72 15.97 -6.23
C ALA A 434 2.73 15.02 -6.91
N ARG A 435 3.01 14.59 -8.15
CA ARG A 435 2.18 13.63 -8.91
C ARG A 435 2.22 12.23 -8.31
N ASP A 436 3.38 11.84 -7.79
CA ASP A 436 3.64 10.50 -7.27
C ASP A 436 3.19 10.32 -5.80
N THR A 437 2.63 11.37 -5.18
CA THR A 437 2.26 11.38 -3.75
C THR A 437 0.92 12.06 -3.48
N GLN A 438 0.24 11.57 -2.43
CA GLN A 438 -0.98 12.07 -1.81
C GLN A 438 -0.68 12.41 -0.33
N PRO A 439 0.16 13.41 -0.07
CA PRO A 439 0.57 13.75 1.30
C PRO A 439 -0.60 14.22 2.16
N GLU A 440 -0.68 13.68 3.37
CA GLU A 440 -1.55 14.23 4.42
C GLU A 440 -0.96 15.55 4.95
N PRO A 441 -1.78 16.47 5.50
CA PRO A 441 -1.27 17.67 6.16
C PRO A 441 -0.26 17.33 7.25
N ARG A 442 0.89 18.01 7.24
CA ARG A 442 1.97 17.78 8.20
C ARG A 442 1.48 18.13 9.62
N PRO A 443 1.67 17.24 10.61
CA PRO A 443 1.29 17.52 11.99
C PRO A 443 1.94 18.81 12.49
N GLY A 444 1.15 19.67 13.16
CA GLY A 444 1.64 20.93 13.73
C GLY A 444 1.86 22.06 12.72
N PHE A 445 1.50 21.89 11.44
CA PHE A 445 1.50 22.99 10.50
C PHE A 445 0.35 23.98 10.84
N PRO A 446 0.62 25.28 11.06
CA PRO A 446 -0.39 26.22 11.55
C PRO A 446 -1.48 26.46 10.51
N ARG A 447 -2.76 26.24 10.84
CA ARG A 447 -3.86 26.50 9.91
C ARG A 447 -4.05 28.01 9.68
N PRO A 448 -4.63 28.45 8.55
CA PRO A 448 -4.99 29.84 8.36
C PRO A 448 -5.98 30.25 9.46
N GLY A 449 -5.60 31.26 10.24
CA GLY A 449 -6.35 31.70 11.43
C GLY A 449 -5.80 31.22 12.78
N ASP A 450 -4.88 30.24 12.82
CA ASP A 450 -4.23 29.80 14.07
C ASP A 450 -3.19 30.83 14.58
N ARG A 451 -2.68 31.72 13.73
CA ARG A 451 -1.80 32.84 14.16
C ARG A 451 -2.54 33.86 15.04
N ASP A 452 -3.87 33.94 14.94
CA ASP A 452 -4.72 34.91 15.65
C ASP A 452 -5.64 34.25 16.71
N ARG A 453 -5.53 32.95 16.93
CA ARG A 453 -6.22 32.24 18.00
C ARG A 453 -5.24 31.36 18.77
N PRO A 454 -4.78 31.75 19.98
CA PRO A 454 -4.18 30.76 20.85
C PRO A 454 -5.20 29.65 21.09
N ASP A 455 -4.72 28.41 21.17
CA ASP A 455 -5.50 27.19 21.42
C ASP A 455 -6.06 27.19 22.86
N ASP A 456 -6.88 28.18 23.18
CA ASP A 456 -7.36 28.41 24.53
C ASP A 456 -8.41 27.36 24.91
N SER A 457 -9.19 26.87 23.97
CA SER A 457 -10.37 26.03 24.24
C SER A 457 -10.13 24.51 24.20
N ARG A 458 -8.90 24.00 24.03
CA ARG A 458 -8.59 22.56 23.98
C ARG A 458 -7.79 22.08 25.18
N ALA A 459 -7.92 20.80 25.53
CA ALA A 459 -7.04 20.13 26.49
C ALA A 459 -6.04 19.24 25.75
N HIS A 460 -4.80 19.19 26.24
CA HIS A 460 -3.72 18.40 25.65
C HIS A 460 -3.18 17.40 26.65
N VAL A 461 -2.77 16.22 26.18
CA VAL A 461 -1.98 15.27 26.99
C VAL A 461 -0.51 15.65 26.90
N ARG A 462 0.11 15.95 28.04
CA ARG A 462 1.55 16.17 28.18
C ARG A 462 2.19 14.90 28.71
N LEU A 463 3.18 14.40 27.98
CA LEU A 463 4.08 13.34 28.43
C LEU A 463 5.42 13.97 28.81
N THR A 464 5.96 13.62 29.97
CA THR A 464 7.25 14.13 30.43
C THR A 464 8.09 12.96 30.92
N LEU A 465 9.23 12.74 30.26
CA LEU A 465 10.25 11.82 30.74
C LEU A 465 10.97 12.50 31.92
N LEU A 466 10.86 11.92 33.11
CA LEU A 466 11.39 12.50 34.35
C LEU A 466 12.85 12.15 34.62
N ASP A 467 13.36 11.12 33.94
CA ASP A 467 14.72 10.64 34.09
C ASP A 467 15.51 10.84 32.80
N ASP A 468 16.67 11.49 32.90
CA ASP A 468 17.54 11.78 31.75
C ASP A 468 18.27 10.51 31.29
N ALA A 469 18.31 10.29 29.97
CA ALA A 469 19.05 9.22 29.30
C ALA A 469 18.70 7.79 29.79
N PRO A 470 17.54 7.22 29.36
CA PRO A 470 17.17 5.86 29.71
C PRO A 470 18.23 4.87 29.20
N VAL A 471 18.60 3.91 30.05
CA VAL A 471 19.58 2.85 29.75
C VAL A 471 18.91 1.47 29.83
N PRO A 472 19.43 0.45 29.13
CA PRO A 472 18.85 -0.89 29.17
C PRO A 472 18.73 -1.44 30.60
N ASP A 473 17.60 -2.11 30.87
CA ASP A 473 17.20 -2.76 32.12
C ASP A 473 17.11 -1.84 33.35
N VAL A 474 17.18 -0.52 33.17
CA VAL A 474 16.94 0.47 34.24
C VAL A 474 15.58 1.15 33.99
N PRO A 475 14.66 1.14 34.97
CA PRO A 475 13.37 1.80 34.81
C PRO A 475 13.53 3.32 34.74
N ALA A 476 12.97 3.94 33.70
CA ALA A 476 12.80 5.38 33.57
C ALA A 476 11.34 5.77 33.78
N ARG A 477 11.10 6.91 34.42
CA ARG A 477 9.76 7.38 34.79
C ARG A 477 9.21 8.35 33.75
N ILE A 478 7.94 8.17 33.43
CA ILE A 478 7.18 9.00 32.51
C ILE A 478 5.95 9.52 33.26
N ALA A 479 5.83 10.83 33.38
CA ALA A 479 4.62 11.49 33.86
C ALA A 479 3.67 11.75 32.68
N LEU A 480 2.38 11.50 32.90
CA LEU A 480 1.30 11.83 32.00
C LEU A 480 0.31 12.77 32.70
N GLU A 481 0.12 13.95 32.12
CA GLU A 481 -0.78 14.98 32.62
C GLU A 481 -1.77 15.40 31.51
N VAL A 482 -3.00 15.71 31.90
CA VAL A 482 -3.97 16.38 31.01
C VAL A 482 -3.93 17.87 31.33
N VAL A 483 -3.47 18.67 30.38
CA VAL A 483 -3.29 20.13 30.52
C VAL A 483 -4.38 20.84 29.73
N PRO A 484 -5.40 21.41 30.40
CA PRO A 484 -6.42 22.20 29.73
C PRO A 484 -5.86 23.57 29.30
N GLY A 485 -6.24 24.01 28.10
CA GLY A 485 -5.99 25.36 27.63
C GLY A 485 -6.79 26.41 28.40
N PRO A 486 -6.37 27.69 28.41
CA PRO A 486 -6.96 28.76 29.23
C PRO A 486 -8.49 28.93 29.15
N GLY A 487 -9.09 28.70 27.99
CA GLY A 487 -10.54 28.75 27.71
C GLY A 487 -11.26 27.39 27.70
N HIS A 488 -10.59 26.28 28.05
CA HIS A 488 -11.21 24.97 28.17
C HIS A 488 -12.05 24.89 29.46
N PRO A 489 -13.24 24.24 29.50
CA PRO A 489 -14.03 24.12 30.73
C PRO A 489 -13.25 23.55 31.94
N TRP A 490 -12.32 22.63 31.69
CA TRP A 490 -11.41 22.06 32.71
C TRP A 490 -10.30 23.01 33.18
N SER A 491 -10.16 24.22 32.61
CA SER A 491 -9.21 25.23 33.10
C SER A 491 -9.67 25.90 34.39
N THR A 492 -10.98 25.88 34.63
CA THR A 492 -11.63 26.50 35.81
C THR A 492 -12.43 25.49 36.65
N ALA A 493 -12.68 24.29 36.12
CA ALA A 493 -13.35 23.18 36.80
C ALA A 493 -12.39 21.99 36.99
N PRO A 494 -12.56 21.17 38.04
CA PRO A 494 -11.74 19.97 38.23
C PRO A 494 -11.90 19.01 37.04
N LEU A 495 -10.80 18.35 36.67
CA LEU A 495 -10.80 17.35 35.62
C LEU A 495 -11.76 16.20 35.97
N PRO A 496 -12.51 15.67 34.99
CA PRO A 496 -13.31 14.46 35.20
C PRO A 496 -12.38 13.27 35.53
N PRO A 497 -12.88 12.23 36.22
CA PRO A 497 -12.07 11.05 36.55
C PRO A 497 -11.73 10.28 35.27
N LEU A 498 -10.58 10.57 34.67
CA LEU A 498 -10.07 9.91 33.46
C LEU A 498 -9.15 8.76 33.83
N THR A 499 -9.04 7.76 32.96
CA THR A 499 -8.03 6.71 33.06
C THR A 499 -7.06 6.80 31.88
N ALA A 500 -5.78 6.59 32.16
CA ALA A 500 -4.75 6.42 31.14
C ALA A 500 -4.26 4.98 31.14
N ARG A 501 -4.32 4.33 29.99
CA ARG A 501 -3.74 3.01 29.76
C ARG A 501 -2.43 3.15 28.99
N ALA A 502 -1.36 2.61 29.54
CA ALA A 502 -0.06 2.55 28.89
C ALA A 502 0.18 1.16 28.30
N THR A 503 0.66 1.09 27.07
CA THR A 503 0.96 -0.15 26.36
C THR A 503 2.29 -0.02 25.64
N SER A 504 3.20 -0.93 25.93
CA SER A 504 4.44 -1.06 25.17
C SER A 504 4.14 -1.74 23.84
N LEU A 505 4.62 -1.16 22.74
CA LEU A 505 4.50 -1.70 21.39
C LEU A 505 5.83 -2.31 20.91
N GLY A 506 6.78 -2.52 21.82
CA GLY A 506 8.13 -3.02 21.55
C GLY A 506 8.68 -3.89 22.68
N HIS A 507 10.01 -4.04 22.72
CA HIS A 507 10.71 -4.87 23.72
C HIS A 507 11.05 -4.08 24.99
N ALA A 508 10.01 -3.53 25.61
CA ALA A 508 10.10 -2.82 26.87
C ALA A 508 8.89 -3.12 27.74
N GLU A 509 9.09 -3.13 29.05
CA GLU A 509 8.01 -3.25 30.03
C GLU A 509 7.52 -1.86 30.45
N ILE A 510 6.22 -1.74 30.71
CA ILE A 510 5.63 -0.51 31.26
C ILE A 510 4.69 -0.84 32.42
N HIS A 511 4.95 -0.24 33.58
CA HIS A 511 4.17 -0.49 34.81
C HIS A 511 3.92 0.80 35.62
N PRO A 512 2.72 1.01 36.16
CA PRO A 512 1.51 0.18 36.00
C PRO A 512 0.90 0.28 34.59
N ALA A 513 0.09 -0.69 34.16
CA ALA A 513 -0.58 -0.63 32.86
C ALA A 513 -1.69 0.45 32.79
N HIS A 514 -2.17 0.90 33.96
CA HIS A 514 -3.21 1.91 34.08
C HIS A 514 -2.80 2.95 35.15
N GLY A 515 -3.13 4.22 34.90
CA GLY A 515 -2.95 5.33 35.83
C GLY A 515 -4.09 6.33 35.72
N VAL A 516 -4.19 7.24 36.69
CA VAL A 516 -5.24 8.28 36.74
C VAL A 516 -4.59 9.65 36.43
N PRO A 517 -4.79 10.22 35.23
CA PRO A 517 -4.09 11.44 34.81
C PRO A 517 -4.44 12.69 35.59
N THR A 518 -5.60 12.71 36.26
CA THR A 518 -6.04 13.86 37.07
C THR A 518 -5.14 14.12 38.27
N ASP A 519 -4.41 13.09 38.72
CA ASP A 519 -3.57 13.11 39.92
C ASP A 519 -2.08 13.06 39.59
N GLY A 520 -1.71 13.18 38.29
CA GLY A 520 -0.35 13.03 37.79
C GLY A 520 0.05 11.55 37.67
N ALA A 521 -0.36 10.90 36.59
CA ALA A 521 -0.08 9.47 36.39
C ALA A 521 1.41 9.24 36.07
N GLU A 522 2.10 8.47 36.91
CA GLU A 522 3.49 8.07 36.68
C GLU A 522 3.58 6.62 36.18
N PHE A 523 4.29 6.41 35.08
CA PHE A 523 4.56 5.12 34.48
C PHE A 523 6.07 4.83 34.52
N ARG A 524 6.44 3.59 34.84
CA ARG A 524 7.83 3.12 34.76
C ARG A 524 8.02 2.34 33.48
N PHE A 525 8.90 2.82 32.64
CA PHE A 525 9.31 2.22 31.38
C PHE A 525 10.68 1.56 31.56
N THR A 526 10.78 0.26 31.31
CA THR A 526 12.03 -0.52 31.41
C THR A 526 12.38 -1.09 30.03
N PRO A 527 13.36 -0.52 29.31
CA PRO A 527 13.79 -1.02 28.01
C PRO A 527 14.76 -2.20 28.15
N HIS A 528 14.55 -3.32 27.47
CA HIS A 528 15.47 -4.49 27.57
C HIS A 528 16.62 -4.50 26.55
N ARG A 529 16.64 -3.54 25.62
CA ARG A 529 17.67 -3.43 24.59
C ARG A 529 17.91 -1.97 24.20
N PRO A 530 19.10 -1.62 23.69
CA PRO A 530 19.32 -0.33 23.03
C PRO A 530 18.45 -0.18 21.78
N GLY A 531 18.16 1.07 21.39
CA GLY A 531 17.36 1.43 20.22
C GLY A 531 16.08 2.18 20.58
N SER A 532 15.25 2.40 19.56
CA SER A 532 13.96 3.08 19.70
C SER A 532 12.90 2.15 20.29
N HIS A 533 12.17 2.65 21.29
CA HIS A 533 11.04 1.97 21.93
C HIS A 533 9.78 2.81 21.80
N ARG A 534 8.71 2.19 21.31
CA ARG A 534 7.41 2.85 21.11
C ARG A 534 6.45 2.50 22.23
N LEU A 535 5.88 3.53 22.85
CA LEU A 535 4.87 3.43 23.88
C LEU A 535 3.58 4.09 23.40
N ARG A 536 2.44 3.49 23.73
CA ARG A 536 1.12 4.05 23.48
C ARG A 536 0.43 4.37 24.80
N PHE A 537 -0.07 5.58 24.92
CA PHE A 537 -0.89 6.03 26.03
C PHE A 537 -2.29 6.33 25.51
N THR A 538 -3.30 5.69 26.10
CA THR A 538 -4.71 5.87 25.74
C THR A 538 -5.42 6.52 26.91
N VAL A 539 -5.95 7.73 26.74
CA VAL A 539 -6.78 8.40 27.74
C VAL A 539 -8.24 8.15 27.40
N GLU A 540 -8.99 7.63 28.37
CA GLU A 540 -10.37 7.20 28.20
C GLU A 540 -11.24 7.66 29.36
N ASP A 541 -12.53 7.79 29.09
CA ASP A 541 -13.55 7.96 30.11
C ASP A 541 -13.94 6.58 30.67
N PRO A 542 -13.65 6.28 31.95
CA PRO A 542 -13.91 4.97 32.53
C PRO A 542 -15.40 4.65 32.67
N ALA A 543 -16.30 5.64 32.68
CA ALA A 543 -17.73 5.41 32.80
C ALA A 543 -18.35 4.94 31.47
N THR A 544 -17.81 5.41 30.34
CA THR A 544 -18.35 5.14 29.00
C THR A 544 -17.46 4.23 28.16
N GLY A 545 -16.19 4.04 28.55
CA GLY A 545 -15.18 3.34 27.75
C GLY A 545 -14.74 4.12 26.50
N THR A 546 -15.13 5.40 26.39
CA THR A 546 -14.82 6.22 25.22
C THR A 546 -13.35 6.63 25.24
N VAL A 547 -12.62 6.31 24.17
CA VAL A 547 -11.25 6.80 23.97
C VAL A 547 -11.30 8.28 23.60
N LEU A 548 -10.76 9.13 24.47
CA LEU A 548 -10.71 10.58 24.29
C LEU A 548 -9.48 11.00 23.50
N GLN A 549 -8.34 10.37 23.78
CA GLN A 549 -7.09 10.65 23.09
C GLN A 549 -6.15 9.45 23.12
N GLN A 550 -5.42 9.24 22.02
CA GLN A 550 -4.33 8.28 21.97
C GLN A 550 -3.05 9.00 21.56
N VAL A 551 -2.00 8.83 22.37
CA VAL A 551 -0.68 9.43 22.14
C VAL A 551 0.33 8.30 22.02
N GLU A 552 1.18 8.37 21.01
CA GLU A 552 2.29 7.44 20.86
C GLU A 552 3.59 8.22 21.02
N ALA A 553 4.46 7.72 21.89
CA ALA A 553 5.76 8.29 22.18
C ALA A 553 6.85 7.31 21.76
N GLU A 554 7.92 7.85 21.19
CA GLU A 554 9.13 7.11 20.81
C GLU A 554 10.26 7.55 21.72
N ILE A 555 10.92 6.59 22.38
CA ILE A 555 12.02 6.83 23.33
C ILE A 555 13.25 6.10 22.82
N ASP A 556 14.29 6.88 22.49
CA ASP A 556 15.58 6.35 22.08
C ASP A 556 16.45 6.00 23.29
N VAL A 557 16.87 4.74 23.37
CA VAL A 557 17.75 4.21 24.42
C VAL A 557 19.13 3.99 23.83
N VAL A 558 20.10 4.79 24.28
CA VAL A 558 21.49 4.72 23.81
C VAL A 558 22.18 3.51 24.47
N PRO A 559 23.07 2.77 23.76
CA PRO A 559 23.87 1.73 24.39
C PRO A 559 24.69 2.33 25.53
N SER A 560 24.63 1.73 26.72
CA SER A 560 25.54 2.05 27.80
C SER A 560 26.95 1.65 27.38
N ASP A 561 27.78 2.64 27.03
CA ASP A 561 29.20 2.43 26.77
C ASP A 561 29.83 1.79 28.02
N PRO A 562 30.48 0.62 27.94
CA PRO A 562 31.29 0.14 29.04
C PRO A 562 32.48 1.08 29.13
N GLY A 563 32.33 2.15 29.91
CA GLY A 563 33.40 3.12 30.16
C GLY A 563 34.71 2.39 30.46
N PRO A 564 35.87 2.95 30.06
CA PRO A 564 37.13 2.24 30.04
C PRO A 564 37.36 1.61 31.40
N ARG A 565 37.46 0.26 31.42
CA ARG A 565 37.95 -0.46 32.59
C ARG A 565 39.26 0.20 32.98
N ARG A 566 39.25 0.96 34.09
CA ARG A 566 40.49 1.33 34.78
C ARG A 566 41.29 0.03 34.90
N PRO A 567 42.56 -0.03 34.47
CA PRO A 567 43.37 -1.20 34.74
C PRO A 567 43.34 -1.39 36.25
N THR A 568 42.68 -2.46 36.70
CA THR A 568 42.81 -2.96 38.06
C THR A 568 44.30 -3.09 38.32
N ALA A 569 44.80 -2.33 39.29
CA ALA A 569 46.17 -2.42 39.73
C ALA A 569 46.51 -3.90 39.97
N PRO A 570 47.69 -4.38 39.52
CA PRO A 570 48.07 -5.76 39.74
C PRO A 570 48.01 -6.06 41.24
N ALA A 571 47.34 -7.16 41.59
CA ALA A 571 47.25 -7.64 42.96
C ALA A 571 48.67 -7.69 43.58
N PRO A 572 48.86 -7.23 44.83
CA PRO A 572 50.15 -7.31 45.49
C PRO A 572 50.57 -8.78 45.57
N ARG A 573 51.77 -9.09 45.04
CA ARG A 573 52.38 -10.42 45.14
C ARG A 573 52.42 -10.84 46.60
N PRO A 574 52.06 -12.09 46.94
CA PRO A 574 52.18 -12.57 48.31
C PRO A 574 53.65 -12.49 48.74
N SER A 575 53.89 -11.72 49.80
CA SER A 575 55.17 -11.69 50.50
C SER A 575 55.49 -13.10 50.97
N ALA A 576 56.57 -13.67 50.45
CA ALA A 576 57.18 -14.86 51.00
C ALA A 576 57.59 -14.58 52.46
N ARG A 577 56.81 -15.06 53.43
CA ARG A 577 57.33 -15.28 54.77
C ARG A 577 58.21 -16.52 54.72
N ARG A 578 59.52 -16.29 54.76
CA ARG A 578 60.47 -17.24 55.34
C ARG A 578 60.27 -17.24 56.86
N ALA A 579 60.23 -18.46 57.41
CA ALA A 579 60.24 -18.84 58.82
C ALA A 579 58.98 -18.53 59.63
#